data_AF-A0A3P7PUB5-F1
#
_entry.id   AF-A0A3P7PUB5-F1
#
_cell.length_a   1.000
_cell.length_b   1.000
_cell.length_c   1.000
_cell.angle_alpha   90.00
_cell.angle_beta   90.00
_cell.angle_gamma   90.00
#
_symmetry.space_group_name_H-M   'P 1'
#
loop_
_entity.id
_entity.type
_entity.pdbx_description
1 polymer ?
#
loop_
_entity_poly.entity_id
_entity_poly.type
_entity_poly.pdbx_seq_one_letter_code
_entity_poly.pdbx_strand_id
1 'polypeptide(L)'
;MVFLPGYDDIVTVREKARQMRGCVTRPSIFMLHSQMSSRDQQRVFEPVGPGYRKVILSTNIAEASLTIDDVVFVIDCGKVKEVSSLLLLLLSLLLLLELVKKSPSAKVIVC
;
A
#
# COMPACT_ATOMS: atom_id res chain seq x y z
N MET A 1 0.75 3.48 3.23
CA MET A 1 0.60 2.40 2.24
C MET A 1 0.21 1.13 2.97
N VAL A 2 -0.70 0.34 2.42
CA VAL A 2 -1.18 -0.90 3.02
C VAL A 2 -0.90 -2.03 2.04
N PHE A 3 -0.17 -3.05 2.50
CA PHE A 3 0.11 -4.25 1.72
C PHE A 3 -0.96 -5.32 1.98
N LEU A 4 -1.52 -5.81 0.88
CA LEU A 4 -2.57 -6.81 0.83
C LEU A 4 -2.13 -8.00 -0.04
N PRO A 5 -2.70 -9.20 0.18
CA PRO A 5 -2.25 -10.42 -0.51
C PRO A 5 -2.46 -10.41 -2.02
N GLY A 6 -3.54 -9.76 -2.49
CA GLY A 6 -3.91 -9.76 -3.90
C GLY A 6 -4.88 -8.64 -4.28
N TYR A 7 -5.23 -8.61 -5.57
CA TYR A 7 -6.14 -7.62 -6.13
C TYR A 7 -7.55 -7.69 -5.52
N ASP A 8 -8.09 -8.89 -5.29
CA ASP A 8 -9.43 -9.05 -4.70
C ASP A 8 -9.48 -8.51 -3.26
N ASP A 9 -8.39 -8.67 -2.50
CA ASP A 9 -8.24 -8.08 -1.18
C ASP A 9 -8.20 -6.55 -1.25
N ILE A 10 -7.46 -5.99 -2.21
CA ILE A 10 -7.42 -4.54 -2.47
C ILE A 10 -8.84 -4.01 -2.72
N VAL A 11 -9.59 -4.66 -3.61
CA VAL A 11 -10.97 -4.25 -3.93
C VAL A 11 -11.87 -4.35 -2.69
N THR A 12 -11.78 -5.46 -1.96
CA THR A 12 -12.58 -5.68 -0.74
C THR A 12 -12.32 -4.62 0.33
N VAL A 13 -11.04 -4.32 0.60
CA VAL A 13 -10.65 -3.30 1.58
C VAL A 13 -11.05 -1.90 1.10
N ARG A 14 -10.92 -1.60 -0.19
CA ARG A 14 -11.36 -0.32 -0.76
C ARG A 14 -12.84 -0.07 -0.50
N GLU A 15 -13.70 -1.05 -0.76
CA GLU A 15 -15.14 -0.89 -0.56
C GLU A 15 -15.50 -0.72 0.92
N LYS A 16 -14.88 -1.51 1.81
CA LYS A 16 -15.05 -1.35 3.27
C LYS A 16 -14.58 0.03 3.75
N ALA A 17 -13.44 0.50 3.26
CA ALA A 17 -12.88 1.78 3.66
C ALA A 17 -13.74 2.98 3.20
N ARG A 18 -14.40 2.88 2.04
CA ARG A 18 -15.37 3.88 1.56
C ARG A 18 -16.62 3.99 2.43
N GLN A 19 -16.98 2.91 3.10
CA GLN A 19 -18.13 2.85 3.99
C GLN A 19 -17.81 3.35 5.41
N MET A 20 -16.54 3.47 5.79
CA MET A 20 -16.18 4.03 7.09
C MET A 20 -16.70 5.46 7.27
N ARG A 21 -17.22 5.74 8.46
CA ARG A 21 -17.74 7.03 8.91
C ARG A 21 -17.08 7.40 10.23
N GLY A 22 -17.07 8.69 10.58
CA GLY A 22 -16.53 9.16 11.86
C GLY A 22 -15.01 9.29 11.95
N CYS A 23 -14.28 9.14 10.85
CA CYS A 23 -12.83 9.40 10.84
C CYS A 23 -12.55 10.90 10.95
N VAL A 24 -11.54 11.28 11.75
CA VAL A 24 -11.06 12.66 11.90
C VAL A 24 -10.64 13.27 10.55
N THR A 25 -10.05 12.45 9.68
CA THR A 25 -9.70 12.81 8.30
C THR A 25 -10.40 11.87 7.33
N ARG A 26 -10.84 12.38 6.17
CA ARG A 26 -11.47 11.53 5.15
C ARG A 26 -10.42 10.76 4.35
N PRO A 27 -10.51 9.44 4.21
CA PRO A 27 -9.56 8.69 3.41
C PRO A 27 -9.79 8.95 1.91
N SER A 28 -8.71 9.24 1.18
CA SER A 28 -8.68 9.17 -0.29
C SER A 28 -7.96 7.89 -0.69
N ILE A 29 -8.73 6.92 -1.20
CA ILE A 29 -8.25 5.55 -1.45
C ILE A 29 -7.73 5.45 -2.89
N PHE A 30 -6.48 5.03 -3.01
CA PHE A 30 -5.83 4.68 -4.27
C PHE A 30 -5.48 3.19 -4.27
N MET A 31 -5.50 2.58 -5.45
CA MET A 31 -5.08 1.19 -5.66
C MET A 31 -3.78 1.19 -6.45
N LEU A 32 -2.91 0.23 -6.14
CA LEU A 32 -1.68 0.00 -6.87
C LEU A 32 -1.49 -1.51 -7.05
N HIS A 33 -1.50 -1.97 -8.30
CA HIS A 33 -1.33 -3.37 -8.62
C HIS A 33 -0.69 -3.52 -9.99
N SER A 34 0.12 -4.56 -10.18
CA SER A 34 0.89 -4.80 -11.42
C SER A 34 0.01 -4.97 -12.67
N GLN A 35 -1.26 -5.38 -12.50
CA GLN A 35 -2.22 -5.55 -13.59
C GLN A 35 -2.95 -4.26 -13.98
N MET A 36 -2.75 -3.15 -13.26
CA MET A 36 -3.38 -1.86 -13.59
C MET A 36 -2.66 -1.19 -14.76
N SER A 37 -3.40 -0.39 -15.55
CA SER A 37 -2.79 0.43 -16.60
C SER A 37 -1.79 1.43 -16.01
N SER A 38 -0.74 1.79 -16.75
CA SER A 38 0.26 2.77 -16.27
C SER A 38 -0.39 4.10 -15.89
N ARG A 39 -1.43 4.52 -16.62
CA ARG A 39 -2.22 5.71 -16.29
C ARG A 39 -2.90 5.59 -14.93
N ASP A 40 -3.48 4.44 -14.61
CA ASP A 40 -4.13 4.23 -13.32
C ASP A 40 -3.13 4.10 -12.18
N GLN A 41 -1.97 3.49 -12.43
CA GLN A 41 -0.89 3.42 -11.45
C GLN A 41 -0.36 4.83 -11.11
N GLN A 42 -0.25 5.72 -12.10
CA GLN A 42 0.22 7.09 -11.88
C GLN A 42 -0.66 7.92 -10.95
N ARG A 43 -1.93 7.55 -10.77
CA ARG A 43 -2.84 8.26 -9.86
C ARG A 43 -2.36 8.24 -8.41
N VAL A 44 -1.52 7.26 -8.03
CA VAL A 44 -0.94 7.22 -6.67
C VAL A 44 0.04 8.36 -6.41
N PHE A 45 0.51 9.08 -7.43
CA PHE A 45 1.37 10.26 -7.28
C PHE A 45 0.59 11.57 -7.16
N GLU A 46 -0.72 11.55 -7.40
CA GLU A 46 -1.55 12.74 -7.26
C GLU A 46 -1.59 13.19 -5.79
N PRO A 47 -1.41 14.50 -5.52
CA PRO A 47 -1.55 15.03 -4.18
C PRO A 47 -3.01 14.95 -3.72
N VAL A 48 -3.22 14.80 -2.41
CA VAL A 48 -4.55 14.87 -1.80
C VAL A 48 -4.79 16.24 -1.18
N GLY A 49 -6.02 16.74 -1.29
CA GLY A 49 -6.39 18.03 -0.72
C GLY A 49 -6.39 18.04 0.82
N PRO A 50 -6.43 19.24 1.44
CA PRO A 50 -6.47 19.38 2.90
C PRO A 50 -7.69 18.68 3.51
N GLY A 51 -7.53 18.10 4.70
CA GLY A 51 -8.58 17.33 5.39
C GLY A 51 -8.76 15.89 4.88
N TYR A 52 -8.02 15.51 3.83
CA TYR A 52 -7.96 14.13 3.34
C TYR A 52 -6.65 13.45 3.73
N ARG A 53 -6.73 12.14 3.93
CA ARG A 53 -5.57 11.27 4.13
C ARG A 53 -5.44 10.33 2.95
N LYS A 54 -4.30 10.37 2.27
CA LYS A 54 -3.95 9.44 1.20
C LYS A 54 -3.77 8.04 1.77
N VAL A 55 -4.45 7.07 1.18
CA VAL A 55 -4.35 5.66 1.53
C VAL A 55 -4.14 4.87 0.24
N ILE A 56 -2.96 4.26 0.11
CA ILE A 56 -2.59 3.45 -1.05
C ILE A 56 -2.70 1.99 -0.64
N LEU A 57 -3.57 1.24 -1.30
CA LEU A 57 -3.75 -0.20 -1.15
C LEU A 57 -2.96 -0.91 -2.25
N SER A 58 -2.05 -1.80 -1.88
CA SER A 58 -1.08 -2.39 -2.81
C SER A 58 -0.81 -3.85 -2.50
N THR A 59 -0.29 -4.61 -3.46
CA THR A 59 0.42 -5.85 -3.18
C THR A 59 1.90 -5.56 -2.98
N ASN A 60 2.62 -6.51 -2.40
CA ASN A 60 4.09 -6.53 -2.34
C ASN A 60 4.74 -6.66 -3.75
N ILE A 61 3.96 -7.06 -4.77
CA ILE A 61 4.42 -7.23 -6.16
C ILE A 61 4.28 -5.94 -6.97
N ALA A 62 3.54 -4.93 -6.49
CA ALA A 62 3.46 -3.65 -7.17
C ALA A 62 4.78 -2.88 -6.95
N GLU A 63 5.76 -3.28 -7.77
CA GLU A 63 7.08 -2.74 -8.05
C GLU A 63 7.76 -1.86 -6.97
N ALA A 64 8.82 -2.43 -6.40
CA ALA A 64 9.83 -1.74 -5.58
C ALA A 64 10.52 -0.54 -6.28
N SER A 65 10.19 -0.28 -7.55
CA SER A 65 10.71 0.84 -8.33
C SER A 65 9.91 2.15 -8.11
N LEU A 66 8.67 2.09 -7.59
CA LEU A 66 7.88 3.29 -7.34
C LEU A 66 8.23 3.91 -5.98
N THR A 67 8.94 5.04 -6.02
CA THR A 67 9.23 5.84 -4.82
C THR A 67 8.07 6.81 -4.61
N ILE A 68 7.29 6.59 -3.56
CA ILE A 68 6.17 7.47 -3.18
C ILE A 68 6.60 8.25 -1.94
N ASP A 69 7.08 9.48 -2.15
CA ASP A 69 7.78 10.27 -1.13
C ASP A 69 6.88 10.66 0.07
N ASP A 70 5.56 10.73 -0.11
CA ASP A 70 4.61 11.16 0.92
C ASP A 70 4.11 10.02 1.84
N VAL A 71 4.74 8.84 1.80
CA VAL A 71 4.39 7.71 2.65
C VAL A 71 5.02 7.83 4.04
N VAL A 72 4.16 8.05 5.04
CA VAL A 72 4.55 8.15 6.48
C VAL A 72 4.25 6.88 7.28
N PHE A 73 3.34 6.03 6.78
CA PHE A 73 2.97 4.77 7.43
C PHE A 73 2.94 3.66 6.40
N VAL A 74 3.51 2.51 6.75
CA VAL A 74 3.40 1.27 5.98
C VAL A 74 2.72 0.24 6.86
N ILE A 75 1.63 -0.33 6.40
CA ILE A 75 0.89 -1.39 7.09
C ILE A 75 1.08 -2.67 6.29
N ASP A 76 1.74 -3.66 6.85
CA ASP A 76 1.87 -4.98 6.26
C ASP A 76 0.91 -5.95 6.95
N CYS A 77 -0.08 -6.46 6.22
CA CYS A 77 -1.06 -7.40 6.75
C CYS A 77 -0.49 -8.82 6.96
N GLY A 78 0.78 -9.09 6.58
CA GLY A 78 1.48 -10.35 6.83
C GLY A 78 0.94 -11.58 6.08
N LYS A 79 -0.22 -11.44 5.44
CA LYS A 79 -0.85 -12.49 4.64
C LYS A 79 -0.27 -12.45 3.24
N VAL A 80 0.64 -13.38 2.99
CA VAL A 80 1.11 -13.69 1.64
C VAL A 80 0.22 -14.80 1.10
N LYS A 81 -0.31 -14.65 -0.11
CA LYS A 81 -1.03 -15.75 -0.78
C LYS A 81 -0.05 -16.92 -0.86
N GLU A 82 -0.36 -18.04 -0.20
CA GLU A 82 0.57 -19.16 -0.05
C GLU A 82 1.12 -19.60 -1.40
N VAL A 83 2.36 -19.20 -1.66
CA VAL A 83 3.24 -19.80 -2.65
C VAL A 83 4.48 -20.15 -1.84
N SER A 84 4.64 -21.45 -1.55
CA SER A 84 5.62 -22.03 -0.65
C SER A 84 7.06 -21.80 -1.10
N SER A 85 7.52 -20.56 -1.02
CA SER A 85 8.86 -20.16 -1.44
C SER A 85 9.40 -19.16 -0.43
N LEU A 86 10.39 -19.59 0.37
CA LEU A 86 11.18 -18.79 1.32
C LEU A 86 11.61 -17.42 0.74
N LEU A 87 11.79 -17.37 -0.59
CA LEU A 87 12.12 -16.17 -1.37
C LEU A 87 11.09 -15.04 -1.22
N LEU A 88 9.79 -15.34 -1.10
CA LEU A 88 8.73 -14.33 -1.04
C LEU A 88 8.69 -13.63 0.34
N LEU A 89 9.05 -14.36 1.40
CA LEU A 89 9.23 -13.81 2.74
C LEU A 89 10.45 -12.90 2.81
N LEU A 90 11.55 -13.31 2.18
CA LEU A 90 12.77 -12.50 2.02
C LEU A 90 12.50 -11.23 1.20
N LEU A 91 11.69 -11.31 0.14
CA LEU A 91 11.28 -10.15 -0.65
C LEU A 91 10.40 -9.18 0.13
N SER A 92 9.46 -9.67 0.95
CA SER A 92 8.64 -8.82 1.84
C SER A 92 9.53 -8.08 2.85
N LEU A 93 10.45 -8.78 3.52
CA LEU A 93 11.39 -8.17 4.46
C LEU A 93 12.31 -7.16 3.78
N LEU A 94 12.85 -7.49 2.60
CA LEU A 94 13.70 -6.60 1.81
C LEU A 94 12.95 -5.35 1.38
N LEU A 95 11.68 -5.48 0.95
CA LEU A 95 10.84 -4.35 0.57
C LEU A 95 10.57 -3.43 1.76
N LEU A 96 10.28 -3.98 2.94
CA LEU A 96 10.12 -3.19 4.16
C LEU A 96 11.42 -2.46 4.52
N LEU A 97 12.57 -3.12 4.41
CA LEU A 97 13.87 -2.49 4.65
C LEU A 97 14.17 -1.37 3.64
N GLU A 98 13.92 -1.58 2.35
CA GLU A 98 14.13 -0.55 1.32
C GLU A 98 13.17 0.63 1.49
N LEU A 99 11.92 0.40 1.88
CA LEU A 99 10.98 1.47 2.19
C LEU A 99 11.41 2.28 3.41
N VAL A 100 11.88 1.64 4.49
CA VAL A 100 12.39 2.32 5.68
C VAL A 100 13.68 3.09 5.38
N LYS A 101 14.55 2.58 4.50
CA LYS A 101 15.74 3.31 4.04
C LYS A 101 15.36 4.55 3.21
N LYS A 102 14.38 4.44 2.30
CA LYS A 102 13.95 5.55 1.43
C LYS A 102 13.12 6.60 2.16
N SER A 103 12.32 6.19 3.15
CA SER A 103 11.55 7.09 4.00
C SER A 103 11.87 6.80 5.47
N PRO A 104 12.92 7.42 6.05
CA PRO A 104 13.33 7.19 7.43
C PRO A 104 12.25 7.55 8.46
N SER A 105 11.32 8.42 8.08
CA SER A 105 10.15 8.80 8.88
C SER A 105 8.99 7.81 8.79
N ALA A 106 9.04 6.84 7.87
CA ALA A 106 7.97 5.87 7.70
C ALA A 106 7.91 4.91 8.89
N LYS A 107 6.73 4.86 9.52
CA LYS A 107 6.45 3.89 10.58
C LYS A 107 5.86 2.63 9.97
N VAL A 108 6.53 1.50 10.17
CA VAL A 108 6.04 0.18 9.75
C VAL A 108 5.17 -0.40 10.86
N ILE A 109 3.96 -0.83 10.49
CA ILE A 109 3.01 -1.53 11.35
C ILE A 109 2.79 -2.89 10.72
N VAL A 110 3.14 -3.97 11.42
CA VAL A 110 2.86 -5.34 10.99
C VAL A 110 1.67 -5.84 11.80
N CYS A 111 0.63 -6.34 11.11
CA CYS A 111 -0.59 -6.88 11.73
C CYS A 111 -0.38 -8.29 12.29
#